data_AF-A0A817TZ66-F1
#
_entry.id   AF-A0A817TZ66-F1
#
_cell.length_a   1.000
_cell.length_b   1.000
_cell.length_c   1.000
_cell.angle_alpha   90.00
_cell.angle_beta   90.00
_cell.angle_gamma   90.00
#
_symmetry.space_group_name_H-M   'P 1'
#
loop_
_entity.id
_entity.type
_entity.pdbx_description
1 polymer ?
#
loop_
_entity_poly.entity_id
_entity_poly.type
_entity_poly.pdbx_seq_one_letter_code
_entity_poly.pdbx_strand_id
1 'polypeptide(L)'
;MYSCIRTEQLHTLTLTCFILLGYYFRQSFQNSNIIAYNIPDPECTGIFNLCTDFDKERLGRQAIRAIHEQMDDDKDGLIQSSESTDFINEELESMTDAARHERFQNDNVHITYDDLWIQWQNNPVYNWTTDHVIDWLVSCVHLPQYIENFRRNQFDGRMIPRLAANEKQYIQSIMHIRDVRDKRRLIIKATDIVLFGPLQRWYFNFIRKFYNKFYILHQ
;
A
#
# COMPACT_ATOMS: atom_id res chain seq x y z
N MET A 1 -10.26 33.77 59.09
CA MET A 1 -9.15 33.39 58.20
C MET A 1 -8.62 32.05 58.71
N TYR A 2 -8.76 30.89 58.08
CA TYR A 2 -9.25 30.47 56.76
C TYR A 2 -10.03 29.15 56.96
N SER A 3 -11.12 28.98 56.22
CA SER A 3 -11.89 27.74 56.14
C SER A 3 -11.21 26.72 55.22
N CYS A 4 -11.34 25.44 55.58
CA CYS A 4 -11.64 24.30 54.71
C CYS A 4 -11.14 24.39 53.24
N ILE A 5 -10.03 23.72 52.95
CA ILE A 5 -9.68 23.26 51.60
C ILE A 5 -9.57 21.73 51.62
N ARG A 6 -10.74 21.11 51.59
CA ARG A 6 -11.16 20.02 50.69
C ARG A 6 -10.07 19.00 50.29
N THR A 7 -10.08 17.86 50.98
CA THR A 7 -9.39 16.59 50.68
C THR A 7 -9.91 15.85 49.43
N GLU A 8 -10.60 16.51 48.50
CA GLU A 8 -11.19 15.88 47.31
C GLU A 8 -10.28 15.90 46.06
N GLN A 9 -9.19 16.66 46.05
CA GLN A 9 -8.34 16.80 44.86
C GLN A 9 -7.22 15.75 44.73
N LEU A 10 -6.83 15.07 45.81
CA LEU A 10 -5.75 14.07 45.74
C LEU A 10 -6.22 12.73 45.17
N HIS A 11 -7.50 12.36 45.38
CA HIS A 11 -8.08 11.12 44.87
C HIS A 11 -8.36 11.16 43.36
N THR A 12 -8.67 12.33 42.80
CA THR A 12 -8.95 12.46 41.36
C THR A 12 -7.68 12.38 40.51
N LEU A 13 -6.54 12.87 41.00
CA LEU A 13 -5.25 12.80 40.31
C LEU A 13 -4.67 11.39 40.27
N THR A 14 -4.91 10.56 41.29
CA THR A 14 -4.49 9.15 41.28
C THR A 14 -5.38 8.31 40.37
N LEU A 15 -6.70 8.53 40.40
CA LEU A 15 -7.66 7.86 39.50
C LEU A 15 -7.41 8.16 38.02
N THR A 16 -7.10 9.41 37.65
CA THR A 16 -6.75 9.74 36.25
C THR A 16 -5.40 9.14 35.84
N CYS A 17 -4.43 9.06 36.76
CA CYS A 17 -3.15 8.39 36.49
C CYS A 17 -3.32 6.87 36.32
N PHE A 18 -4.17 6.21 37.12
CA PHE A 18 -4.51 4.79 36.94
C PHE A 18 -5.35 4.52 35.69
N ILE A 19 -6.22 5.46 35.28
CA ILE A 19 -6.97 5.34 34.01
C ILE A 19 -6.05 5.57 32.82
N LEU A 20 -5.11 6.52 32.87
CA LEU A 20 -4.15 6.79 31.80
C LEU A 20 -3.07 5.71 31.71
N LEU A 21 -2.53 5.24 32.83
CA LEU A 21 -1.65 4.06 32.87
C LEU A 21 -2.44 2.81 32.50
N GLY A 22 -3.69 2.67 32.90
CA GLY A 22 -4.58 1.59 32.46
C GLY A 22 -4.90 1.66 30.96
N TYR A 23 -5.02 2.86 30.37
CA TYR A 23 -5.20 3.06 28.93
C TYR A 23 -3.91 2.80 28.15
N TYR A 24 -2.76 3.26 28.66
CA TYR A 24 -1.44 2.98 28.09
C TYR A 24 -1.10 1.49 28.22
N PHE A 25 -1.40 0.88 29.37
CA PHE A 25 -1.21 -0.55 29.60
C PHE A 25 -2.23 -1.37 28.80
N ARG A 26 -3.46 -0.88 28.58
CA ARG A 26 -4.44 -1.52 27.67
C ARG A 26 -4.05 -1.38 26.19
N GLN A 27 -3.43 -0.28 25.77
CA GLN A 27 -2.79 -0.18 24.45
C GLN A 27 -1.57 -1.12 24.35
N SER A 28 -0.84 -1.32 25.46
CA SER A 28 0.33 -2.22 25.51
C SER A 28 -0.08 -3.71 25.58
N PHE A 29 -1.20 -4.04 26.22
CA PHE A 29 -1.66 -5.42 26.45
C PHE A 29 -2.58 -5.95 25.35
N GLN A 30 -3.03 -5.10 24.40
CA GLN A 30 -3.54 -5.58 23.12
C GLN A 30 -2.42 -6.04 22.16
N ASN A 31 -1.16 -5.78 22.49
CA ASN A 31 -0.01 -6.17 21.66
C ASN A 31 0.67 -7.47 22.11
N SER A 32 0.13 -8.18 23.12
CA SER A 32 0.79 -9.37 23.70
C SER A 32 -0.01 -10.66 23.59
N ASN A 33 -0.94 -10.78 22.64
CA ASN A 33 -1.62 -12.05 22.35
C ASN A 33 -2.19 -12.11 20.92
N ILE A 34 -1.35 -11.97 19.90
CA ILE A 34 -1.71 -12.39 18.55
C ILE A 34 -0.47 -12.98 17.86
N ILE A 35 -0.10 -14.22 18.20
CA ILE A 35 0.21 -15.18 17.13
C ILE A 35 -1.15 -15.54 16.54
N ALA A 36 -1.83 -14.58 15.88
CA ALA A 36 -2.81 -14.97 14.89
C ALA A 36 -1.95 -15.62 13.84
N TYR A 37 -2.16 -16.91 13.66
CA TYR A 37 -1.89 -17.53 12.39
C TYR A 37 -2.54 -16.61 11.34
N ASN A 38 -1.74 -15.74 10.73
CA ASN A 38 -2.10 -15.10 9.47
C ASN A 38 -2.57 -16.25 8.60
N ILE A 39 -3.70 -16.07 7.91
CA ILE A 39 -4.04 -17.03 6.86
C ILE A 39 -2.84 -16.98 5.92
N PRO A 40 -2.08 -18.08 5.81
CA PRO A 40 -0.90 -18.08 4.97
C PRO A 40 -1.32 -17.81 3.54
N ASP A 41 -0.57 -16.99 2.82
CA ASP A 41 -0.82 -16.83 1.39
C ASP A 41 -0.59 -18.19 0.73
N PRO A 42 -1.64 -18.87 0.22
CA PRO A 42 -1.49 -20.20 -0.35
C PRO A 42 -0.65 -20.20 -1.62
N GLU A 43 -0.44 -19.02 -2.23
CA GLU A 43 0.39 -18.89 -3.41
C GLU A 43 1.86 -18.65 -3.08
N CYS A 44 2.25 -18.53 -1.81
CA CYS A 44 3.64 -18.31 -1.39
C CYS A 44 4.28 -19.58 -0.84
N THR A 45 5.51 -19.85 -1.26
CA THR A 45 6.18 -21.14 -1.03
C THR A 45 7.23 -21.10 0.08
N GLY A 46 7.51 -19.93 0.65
CA GLY A 46 8.52 -19.76 1.69
C GLY A 46 8.10 -20.28 3.07
N ILE A 47 9.05 -20.27 4.00
CA ILE A 47 8.84 -20.67 5.39
C ILE A 47 7.78 -19.76 6.02
N PHE A 48 6.84 -20.34 6.78
CA PHE A 48 5.65 -19.66 7.30
C PHE A 48 4.74 -19.06 6.21
N ASN A 49 4.87 -19.53 4.96
CA ASN A 49 4.16 -19.03 3.77
C ASN A 49 4.39 -17.54 3.52
N LEU A 50 5.58 -17.06 3.89
CA LEU A 50 6.10 -15.77 3.42
C LEU A 50 6.57 -15.93 1.97
N CYS A 51 6.26 -14.94 1.14
CA CYS A 51 6.62 -14.99 -0.27
C CYS A 51 8.14 -14.82 -0.45
N THR A 52 8.74 -15.79 -1.13
CA THR A 52 10.14 -15.70 -1.57
C THR A 52 10.28 -14.69 -2.71
N ASP A 53 11.52 -14.34 -3.08
CA ASP A 53 11.76 -13.49 -4.25
C ASP A 53 11.19 -14.10 -5.54
N PHE A 54 11.27 -15.42 -5.68
CA PHE A 54 10.67 -16.15 -6.79
C PHE A 54 9.14 -16.06 -6.80
N ASP A 55 8.49 -16.21 -5.64
CA ASP A 55 7.04 -16.05 -5.53
C ASP A 55 6.62 -14.63 -5.91
N LYS A 56 7.32 -13.61 -5.40
CA LYS A 56 7.03 -12.20 -5.68
C LYS A 56 7.11 -11.89 -7.17
N GLU A 57 8.12 -12.40 -7.88
CA GLU A 57 8.23 -12.21 -9.32
C GLU A 57 7.11 -12.93 -10.07
N ARG A 58 6.86 -14.21 -9.76
CA ARG A 58 5.80 -15.00 -10.41
C ARG A 58 4.42 -14.37 -10.21
N LEU A 59 4.09 -14.00 -8.97
CA LEU A 59 2.81 -13.39 -8.62
C LEU A 59 2.68 -11.99 -9.20
N GLY A 60 3.77 -11.20 -9.21
CA GLY A 60 3.81 -9.92 -9.89
C GLY A 60 3.49 -10.03 -11.37
N ARG A 61 4.05 -11.02 -12.08
CA ARG A 61 3.77 -11.28 -13.50
C ARG A 61 2.30 -11.65 -13.73
N GLN A 62 1.75 -12.54 -12.89
CA GLN A 62 0.35 -12.95 -12.97
C GLN A 62 -0.60 -11.77 -12.76
N ALA A 63 -0.29 -10.92 -11.79
CA ALA A 63 -1.08 -9.72 -11.53
C ALA A 63 -0.96 -8.68 -12.66
N ILE A 64 0.23 -8.46 -13.23
CA ILE A 64 0.40 -7.58 -14.40
C ILE A 64 -0.39 -8.11 -15.61
N ARG A 65 -0.41 -9.44 -15.82
CA ARG A 65 -1.27 -10.04 -16.85
C ARG A 65 -2.75 -9.75 -16.58
N ALA A 66 -3.21 -9.94 -15.34
CA ALA A 66 -4.59 -9.67 -14.99
C ALA A 66 -4.98 -8.19 -15.15
N ILE A 67 -4.03 -7.26 -14.97
CA ILE A 67 -4.23 -5.82 -15.25
C ILE A 67 -4.28 -5.58 -16.76
N HIS A 68 -3.38 -6.19 -17.53
CA HIS A 68 -3.39 -6.11 -19.00
C HIS A 68 -4.72 -6.59 -19.57
N GLU A 69 -5.21 -7.76 -19.12
CA GLU A 69 -6.51 -8.33 -19.51
C GLU A 69 -7.72 -7.50 -19.05
N GLN A 70 -7.57 -6.61 -18.05
CA GLN A 70 -8.61 -5.67 -17.63
C GLN A 70 -8.63 -4.40 -18.47
N MET A 71 -7.52 -4.09 -19.16
CA MET A 71 -7.39 -2.91 -20.02
C MET A 71 -7.61 -3.26 -21.50
N ASP A 72 -7.34 -4.50 -21.90
CA ASP A 72 -7.50 -5.04 -23.25
C ASP A 72 -8.96 -5.55 -23.42
N ASP A 73 -9.84 -4.65 -23.88
CA ASP A 73 -11.28 -4.87 -23.94
C ASP A 73 -11.67 -5.83 -25.08
N ASP A 74 -11.00 -5.73 -26.23
CA ASP A 74 -11.25 -6.58 -27.39
C ASP A 74 -10.49 -7.92 -27.36
N LYS A 75 -9.52 -8.05 -26.44
CA LYS A 75 -8.71 -9.24 -26.17
C LYS A 75 -7.84 -9.65 -27.35
N ASP A 76 -7.39 -8.69 -28.15
CA ASP A 76 -6.47 -8.93 -29.26
C ASP A 76 -4.99 -9.06 -28.79
N GLY A 77 -4.73 -8.78 -27.51
CA GLY A 77 -3.41 -8.84 -26.88
C GLY A 77 -2.66 -7.50 -26.89
N LEU A 78 -3.28 -6.43 -27.37
CA LEU A 78 -2.70 -5.11 -27.56
C LEU A 78 -3.59 -4.03 -26.95
N ILE A 79 -3.13 -3.40 -25.87
CA ILE A 79 -3.86 -2.25 -25.32
C ILE A 79 -3.68 -1.05 -26.25
N GLN A 80 -4.78 -0.52 -26.75
CA GLN A 80 -4.85 0.67 -27.59
C GLN A 80 -5.04 1.96 -26.78
N SER A 81 -4.75 3.12 -27.40
CA SER A 81 -4.91 4.46 -26.80
C SER A 81 -6.34 4.72 -26.33
N SER A 82 -7.34 4.28 -27.10
CA SER A 82 -8.76 4.39 -26.72
C SER A 82 -9.11 3.55 -25.49
N GLU A 83 -8.71 2.27 -25.48
CA GLU A 83 -9.03 1.34 -24.39
C GLU A 83 -8.38 1.75 -23.07
N SER A 84 -7.10 2.14 -23.13
CA SER A 84 -6.39 2.66 -21.96
C SER A 84 -7.00 3.96 -21.44
N THR A 85 -7.48 4.85 -22.31
CA THR A 85 -8.16 6.09 -21.92
C THR A 85 -9.49 5.80 -21.22
N ASP A 86 -10.28 4.89 -21.76
CA ASP A 86 -11.55 4.48 -21.17
C ASP A 86 -11.34 3.82 -19.80
N PHE A 87 -10.37 2.90 -19.70
CA PHE A 87 -9.99 2.29 -18.42
C PHE A 87 -9.54 3.33 -17.38
N ILE A 88 -8.69 4.30 -17.75
CA ILE A 88 -8.22 5.33 -16.82
C ILE A 88 -9.39 6.19 -16.33
N ASN A 89 -10.29 6.58 -17.23
CA ASN A 89 -11.43 7.43 -16.89
C ASN A 89 -12.42 6.70 -15.96
N GLU A 90 -12.64 5.40 -16.18
CA GLU A 90 -13.60 4.60 -15.42
C GLU A 90 -13.04 4.09 -14.09
N GLU A 91 -11.81 3.56 -14.07
CA GLU A 91 -11.24 2.89 -12.89
C GLU A 91 -10.43 3.85 -12.00
N LEU A 92 -9.75 4.85 -12.57
CA LEU A 92 -8.89 5.75 -11.79
C LEU A 92 -9.59 7.07 -11.39
N GLU A 93 -10.68 7.44 -12.09
CA GLU A 93 -11.39 8.72 -11.98
C GLU A 93 -10.41 9.94 -12.04
N SER A 94 -10.88 11.18 -11.82
CA SER A 94 -10.07 12.42 -11.96
C SER A 94 -8.90 12.60 -10.97
N MET A 95 -8.45 11.53 -10.32
CA MET A 95 -7.36 11.52 -9.34
C MET A 95 -5.96 11.42 -9.97
N THR A 96 -5.87 11.21 -11.28
CA THR A 96 -4.63 11.21 -12.06
C THR A 96 -4.35 12.61 -12.60
N ASP A 97 -3.11 13.09 -12.47
CA ASP A 97 -2.70 14.37 -13.07
C ASP A 97 -2.84 14.28 -14.60
N ALA A 98 -3.25 15.38 -15.26
CA ALA A 98 -3.38 15.42 -16.72
C ALA A 98 -2.11 14.94 -17.47
N ALA A 99 -0.92 15.25 -16.93
CA ALA A 99 0.36 14.79 -17.46
C ALA A 99 0.57 13.26 -17.42
N ARG A 100 -0.18 12.53 -16.57
CA ARG A 100 -0.14 11.05 -16.53
C ARG A 100 -0.96 10.46 -17.69
N HIS A 101 -2.00 11.16 -18.15
CA HIS A 101 -2.83 10.73 -19.27
C HIS A 101 -2.07 10.77 -20.61
N GLU A 102 -1.14 11.72 -20.78
CA GLU A 102 -0.31 11.84 -21.99
C GLU A 102 0.53 10.58 -22.28
N ARG A 103 0.82 9.75 -21.27
CA ARG A 103 1.62 8.52 -21.43
C ARG A 103 0.93 7.48 -22.33
N PHE A 104 -0.40 7.40 -22.27
CA PHE A 104 -1.19 6.42 -23.02
C PHE A 104 -1.85 7.02 -24.27
N GLN A 105 -1.79 8.35 -24.45
CA GLN A 105 -2.43 9.07 -25.56
C GLN A 105 -1.62 9.08 -26.87
N ASN A 106 -0.51 8.34 -26.96
CA ASN A 106 0.22 8.25 -28.22
C ASN A 106 -0.41 7.15 -29.09
N ASP A 107 -1.20 7.55 -30.09
CA ASP A 107 -1.97 6.66 -30.96
C ASP A 107 -1.13 5.62 -31.74
N ASN A 108 0.20 5.76 -31.78
CA ASN A 108 1.11 4.80 -32.41
C ASN A 108 1.68 3.75 -31.43
N VAL A 109 1.28 3.77 -30.16
CA VAL A 109 1.80 2.87 -29.11
C VAL A 109 0.73 1.85 -28.75
N HIS A 110 0.97 0.61 -29.15
CA HIS A 110 0.24 -0.56 -28.67
C HIS A 110 1.05 -1.20 -27.55
N ILE A 111 0.40 -1.53 -26.42
CA ILE A 111 1.08 -2.09 -25.26
C ILE A 111 0.73 -3.57 -25.13
N THR A 112 1.73 -4.42 -25.36
CA THR A 112 1.62 -5.86 -25.08
C THR A 112 1.77 -6.13 -23.58
N TYR A 113 1.39 -7.34 -23.15
CA TYR A 113 1.69 -7.82 -21.80
C TYR A 113 3.20 -7.73 -21.46
N ASP A 114 4.08 -8.10 -22.39
CA ASP A 114 5.52 -8.08 -22.16
C ASP A 114 6.05 -6.65 -22.00
N ASP A 115 5.53 -5.70 -22.79
CA ASP A 115 5.85 -4.28 -22.63
C ASP A 115 5.43 -3.76 -21.26
N LEU A 116 4.22 -4.10 -20.81
CA LEU A 116 3.72 -3.69 -19.50
C LEU A 116 4.56 -4.27 -18.37
N TRP A 117 4.98 -5.54 -18.48
CA TRP A 117 5.86 -6.18 -17.51
C TRP A 117 7.25 -5.52 -17.45
N ILE A 118 7.89 -5.28 -18.61
CA ILE A 118 9.20 -4.59 -18.67
C ILE A 118 9.08 -3.18 -18.09
N GLN A 119 8.00 -2.47 -18.41
CA GLN A 119 7.73 -1.15 -17.85
C GLN A 119 7.58 -1.19 -16.33
N TRP A 120 6.88 -2.19 -15.80
CA TRP A 120 6.77 -2.39 -14.36
C TRP A 120 8.13 -2.68 -13.70
N GLN A 121 8.98 -3.51 -14.30
CA GLN A 121 10.33 -3.76 -13.77
C GLN A 121 11.21 -2.51 -13.75
N ASN A 122 11.08 -1.65 -14.76
CA ASN A 122 11.82 -0.40 -14.85
C ASN A 122 11.25 0.72 -13.96
N ASN A 123 10.06 0.53 -13.38
CA ASN A 123 9.45 1.46 -12.47
C ASN A 123 10.26 1.49 -11.15
N PRO A 124 10.68 2.67 -10.63
CA PRO A 124 11.44 2.74 -9.38
C PRO A 124 10.69 2.13 -8.17
N VAL A 125 9.36 2.04 -8.26
CA VAL A 125 8.52 1.36 -7.27
C VAL A 125 8.83 -0.13 -7.16
N TYR A 126 9.25 -0.79 -8.24
CA TYR A 126 9.61 -2.21 -8.24
C TYR A 126 10.64 -2.55 -7.15
N ASN A 127 11.58 -1.62 -6.92
CA ASN A 127 12.67 -1.77 -5.96
C ASN A 127 12.32 -1.23 -4.55
N TRP A 128 11.06 -0.95 -4.26
CA TRP A 128 10.66 -0.49 -2.93
C TRP A 128 10.78 -1.60 -1.89
N THR A 129 11.36 -1.25 -0.75
CA THR A 129 11.34 -2.09 0.44
C THR A 129 9.97 -1.98 1.12
N THR A 130 9.71 -2.85 2.09
CA THR A 130 8.50 -2.78 2.92
C THR A 130 8.32 -1.42 3.60
N ASP A 131 9.41 -0.79 4.06
CA ASP A 131 9.33 0.54 4.67
C ASP A 131 8.93 1.63 3.67
N HIS A 132 9.38 1.53 2.41
CA HIS A 132 9.00 2.46 1.36
C HIS A 132 7.50 2.32 1.04
N VAL A 133 7.00 1.09 0.94
CA VAL A 133 5.57 0.82 0.74
C VAL A 133 4.74 1.34 1.92
N ILE A 134 5.24 1.21 3.15
CA ILE A 134 4.56 1.73 4.34
C ILE A 134 4.48 3.26 4.33
N ASP A 135 5.54 3.98 3.97
CA ASP A 135 5.46 5.45 3.85
C ASP A 135 4.47 5.86 2.76
N TRP A 136 4.42 5.14 1.65
CA TRP A 136 3.40 5.33 0.61
C TRP A 136 1.98 5.08 1.13
N LEU A 137 1.76 3.98 1.85
CA LEU A 137 0.47 3.61 2.44
C LEU A 137 -0.05 4.71 3.38
N VAL A 138 0.84 5.30 4.18
CA VAL A 138 0.50 6.36 5.13
C VAL A 138 0.34 7.72 4.44
N SER A 139 1.31 8.11 3.61
CA SER A 139 1.43 9.47 3.07
C SER A 139 0.64 9.71 1.78
N CYS A 140 0.36 8.67 1.00
CA CYS A 140 -0.37 8.78 -0.27
C CYS A 140 -1.74 8.11 -0.21
N VAL A 141 -1.81 6.90 0.33
CA VAL A 141 -3.06 6.14 0.42
C VAL A 141 -3.88 6.55 1.66
N HIS A 142 -3.21 7.12 2.67
CA HIS A 142 -3.81 7.54 3.94
C HIS A 142 -4.49 6.39 4.70
N LEU A 143 -3.83 5.23 4.77
CA LEU A 143 -4.32 4.04 5.47
C LEU A 143 -3.32 3.53 6.54
N PRO A 144 -2.97 4.33 7.56
CA PRO A 144 -2.01 3.95 8.59
C PRO A 144 -2.45 2.76 9.45
N GLN A 145 -3.74 2.44 9.49
CA GLN A 145 -4.28 1.31 10.26
C GLN A 145 -3.80 -0.06 9.76
N TYR A 146 -3.29 -0.17 8.52
CA TYR A 146 -2.85 -1.43 7.93
C TYR A 146 -1.33 -1.65 7.95
N ILE A 147 -0.56 -0.76 8.59
CA ILE A 147 0.92 -0.86 8.62
C ILE A 147 1.40 -2.24 9.07
N GLU A 148 0.83 -2.77 10.15
CA GLU A 148 1.23 -4.07 10.70
C GLU A 148 0.95 -5.23 9.73
N ASN A 149 -0.10 -5.14 8.92
CA ASN A 149 -0.41 -6.17 7.94
C ASN A 149 0.65 -6.20 6.83
N PHE A 150 1.08 -5.03 6.34
CA PHE A 150 2.15 -4.92 5.35
C PHE A 150 3.51 -5.38 5.90
N ARG A 151 3.83 -5.04 7.16
CA ARG A 151 5.06 -5.51 7.84
C ARG A 151 5.09 -7.02 7.98
N ARG A 152 4.01 -7.61 8.51
CA ARG A 152 3.92 -9.06 8.77
C ARG A 152 4.04 -9.88 7.50
N ASN A 153 3.45 -9.41 6.40
CA ASN A 153 3.51 -10.10 5.10
C ASN A 153 4.79 -9.80 4.31
N GLN A 154 5.74 -9.02 4.86
CA GLN A 154 6.95 -8.56 4.16
C GLN A 154 6.62 -7.97 2.78
N PHE A 155 5.52 -7.22 2.74
CA PHE A 155 4.98 -6.68 1.50
C PHE A 155 5.94 -5.63 0.97
N ASP A 156 6.44 -5.81 -0.25
CA ASP A 156 7.40 -4.91 -0.89
C ASP A 156 6.89 -4.43 -2.25
N GLY A 157 7.69 -3.62 -2.94
CA GLY A 157 7.31 -3.01 -4.22
C GLY A 157 6.80 -4.02 -5.25
N ARG A 158 7.43 -5.19 -5.34
CA ARG A 158 7.14 -6.24 -6.34
C ARG A 158 5.75 -6.84 -6.18
N MET A 159 5.14 -6.73 -5.00
CA MET A 159 3.81 -7.26 -4.72
C MET A 159 2.68 -6.24 -4.99
N ILE A 160 2.98 -4.97 -5.23
CA ILE A 160 1.97 -3.94 -5.51
C ILE A 160 1.03 -4.31 -6.67
N PRO A 161 1.48 -4.94 -7.77
CA PRO A 161 0.59 -5.36 -8.85
C PRO A 161 -0.56 -6.25 -8.37
N ARG A 162 -0.36 -7.11 -7.36
CA ARG A 162 -1.43 -7.95 -6.81
C ARG A 162 -2.57 -7.15 -6.18
N LEU A 163 -2.25 -5.98 -5.61
CA LEU A 163 -3.26 -5.05 -5.12
C LEU A 163 -4.02 -4.40 -6.28
N ALA A 164 -3.30 -3.96 -7.32
CA ALA A 164 -3.89 -3.35 -8.51
C ALA A 164 -4.77 -4.33 -9.30
N ALA A 165 -4.37 -5.60 -9.39
CA ALA A 165 -5.16 -6.68 -10.01
C ALA A 165 -6.44 -7.05 -9.22
N ASN A 166 -6.68 -6.43 -8.06
CA ASN A 166 -7.88 -6.62 -7.24
C ASN A 166 -8.12 -8.11 -6.87
N GLU A 167 -7.05 -8.82 -6.50
CA GLU A 167 -7.14 -10.19 -5.97
C GLU A 167 -7.97 -10.21 -4.67
N LYS A 168 -9.29 -10.43 -4.81
CA LYS A 168 -10.26 -10.20 -3.73
C LYS A 168 -9.92 -10.99 -2.47
N GLN A 169 -9.56 -12.27 -2.64
CA GLN A 169 -9.19 -13.15 -1.53
C GLN A 169 -7.90 -12.69 -0.84
N TYR A 170 -6.89 -12.28 -1.62
CA TYR A 170 -5.62 -11.78 -1.09
C TYR A 170 -5.83 -10.52 -0.24
N ILE A 171 -6.52 -9.51 -0.78
CA ILE A 171 -6.75 -8.23 -0.08
C ILE A 171 -7.55 -8.44 1.22
N GLN A 172 -8.60 -9.27 1.17
CA GLN A 172 -9.53 -9.43 2.30
C GLN A 172 -9.02 -10.43 3.36
N SER A 173 -8.43 -11.54 2.92
CA SER A 173 -8.09 -12.68 3.79
C SER A 173 -6.63 -12.65 4.25
N ILE A 174 -5.71 -12.21 3.39
CA ILE A 174 -4.26 -12.19 3.67
C ILE A 174 -3.84 -10.81 4.19
N MET A 175 -4.23 -9.74 3.50
CA MET A 175 -3.91 -8.37 3.90
C MET A 175 -4.90 -7.80 4.93
N HIS A 176 -5.99 -8.51 5.22
CA HIS A 176 -7.03 -8.15 6.19
C HIS A 176 -7.68 -6.78 5.96
N ILE A 177 -7.81 -6.35 4.70
CA ILE A 177 -8.46 -5.09 4.31
C ILE A 177 -9.89 -5.39 3.86
N ARG A 178 -10.84 -5.24 4.80
CA ARG A 178 -12.25 -5.60 4.60
C ARG A 178 -13.16 -4.40 4.30
N ASP A 179 -12.76 -3.19 4.72
CA ASP A 179 -13.54 -1.98 4.42
C ASP A 179 -13.51 -1.72 2.90
N VAL A 180 -14.70 -1.56 2.31
CA VAL A 180 -14.87 -1.43 0.86
C VAL A 180 -14.23 -0.14 0.33
N ARG A 181 -14.26 0.95 1.10
CA ARG A 181 -13.69 2.24 0.70
C ARG A 181 -12.17 2.20 0.77
N ASP A 182 -11.63 1.62 1.84
CA ASP A 182 -10.18 1.45 1.99
C ASP A 182 -9.63 0.54 0.89
N LYS A 183 -10.34 -0.56 0.61
CA LYS A 183 -10.04 -1.45 -0.52
C LYS A 183 -10.03 -0.70 -1.85
N ARG A 184 -11.11 0.01 -2.19
CA ARG A 184 -11.21 0.78 -3.45
C ARG A 184 -10.08 1.79 -3.57
N ARG A 185 -9.83 2.57 -2.51
CA ARG A 185 -8.74 3.56 -2.51
C ARG A 185 -7.37 2.92 -2.72
N LEU A 186 -7.11 1.79 -2.06
CA LEU A 186 -5.85 1.08 -2.18
C LEU A 186 -5.64 0.55 -3.61
N ILE A 187 -6.68 -0.04 -4.21
CA ILE A 187 -6.64 -0.54 -5.59
C ILE A 187 -6.34 0.61 -6.55
N ILE A 188 -7.11 1.69 -6.51
CA ILE A 188 -6.91 2.83 -7.41
C ILE A 188 -5.48 3.41 -7.28
N LYS A 189 -4.98 3.57 -6.05
CA LYS A 189 -3.61 4.07 -5.83
C LYS A 189 -2.53 3.07 -6.24
N ALA A 190 -2.77 1.77 -6.10
CA ALA A 190 -1.86 0.74 -6.57
C ALA A 190 -1.81 0.71 -8.10
N THR A 191 -2.97 0.74 -8.77
CA THR A 191 -3.08 0.78 -10.23
C THR A 191 -2.39 2.02 -10.79
N ASP A 192 -2.62 3.21 -10.22
CA ASP A 192 -1.92 4.43 -10.61
C ASP A 192 -0.39 4.29 -10.53
N ILE A 193 0.14 3.72 -9.45
CA ILE A 193 1.58 3.57 -9.30
C ILE A 193 2.17 2.48 -10.20
N VAL A 194 1.44 1.41 -10.47
CA VAL A 194 1.86 0.36 -11.41
C VAL A 194 1.95 0.93 -12.81
N LEU A 195 0.91 1.65 -13.25
CA LEU A 195 0.81 2.19 -14.61
C LEU A 195 1.65 3.44 -14.84
N PHE A 196 1.90 4.27 -13.82
CA PHE A 196 2.54 5.59 -14.01
C PHE A 196 3.78 5.82 -13.14
N GLY A 197 4.10 4.92 -12.21
CA GLY A 197 5.17 5.12 -11.25
C GLY A 197 4.80 6.11 -10.14
N PRO A 198 5.76 6.46 -9.26
CA PRO A 198 5.47 7.26 -8.10
C PRO A 198 5.11 8.69 -8.48
N LEU A 199 4.20 9.31 -7.71
CA LEU A 199 3.89 10.73 -7.86
C LEU A 199 5.15 11.56 -7.60
N GLN A 200 5.57 12.39 -8.57
CA GLN A 200 6.83 13.14 -8.50
C GLN A 200 6.96 13.95 -7.20
N ARG A 201 5.87 14.59 -6.75
CA ARG A 201 5.84 15.37 -5.51
C ARG A 201 6.02 14.51 -4.26
N TRP A 202 5.45 13.31 -4.22
CA TRP A 202 5.69 12.39 -3.12
C TRP A 202 7.12 11.86 -3.18
N TYR A 203 7.59 11.42 -4.35
CA TYR A 203 8.94 10.89 -4.53
C TYR A 203 10.00 11.89 -4.08
N PHE A 204 9.86 13.17 -4.46
CA PHE A 204 10.74 14.23 -3.98
C PHE A 204 10.71 14.40 -2.45
N ASN A 205 9.53 14.44 -1.84
CA ASN A 205 9.39 14.56 -0.38
C ASN A 205 9.93 13.34 0.37
N PHE A 206 9.68 12.15 -0.16
CA PHE A 206 10.17 10.88 0.32
C PHE A 206 11.70 10.87 0.32
N ILE A 207 12.32 11.14 -0.82
CA ILE A 207 13.78 11.26 -0.96
C ILE A 207 14.32 12.27 0.05
N ARG A 208 13.72 13.47 0.16
CA ARG A 208 14.15 14.48 1.14
C ARG A 208 14.07 13.99 2.60
N LYS A 209 13.00 13.29 3.00
CA LYS A 209 12.89 12.70 4.35
C LYS A 209 13.99 11.68 4.61
N PHE A 210 14.28 10.82 3.63
CA PHE A 210 15.32 9.78 3.75
C PHE A 210 16.72 10.37 3.84
N TYR A 211 17.06 11.32 2.97
CA TYR A 211 18.36 12.00 3.01
C TYR A 211 18.56 12.80 4.31
N ASN A 212 17.53 13.50 4.79
CA ASN A 212 17.62 14.22 6.07
C ASN A 212 17.76 13.27 7.28
N LYS A 213 17.11 12.10 7.25
CA LYS A 213 17.27 11.08 8.29
C LYS A 213 18.69 10.50 8.30
N PHE A 214 19.31 10.31 7.13
CA PHE A 214 20.71 9.91 7.01
C PHE A 214 21.67 11.00 7.52
N TYR A 215 21.42 12.27 7.20
CA TYR A 215 22.29 13.39 7.60
C TYR A 215 22.34 13.61 9.12
N ILE A 216 21.23 13.33 9.83
CA ILE A 216 21.13 13.49 11.29
C ILE A 216 21.78 12.31 12.05
N LEU A 217 21.90 11.13 11.42
CA LEU A 217 22.50 9.95 12.04
C LEU A 217 24.03 9.87 11.87
N HIS A 218 24.63 10.81 11.13
CA HIS A 218 26.07 10.88 10.85
C HIS A 218 26.74 12.17 11.39
N GLN A 219 26.11 12.86 12.34
CA GLN A 219 26.72 13.89 13.20
C GLN A 219 26.67 13.43 14.66
#